data_AF-A0A1B0D0S0-F1
#
_entry.id   AF-A0A1B0D0S0-F1
#
_cell.length_a   1.000
_cell.length_b   1.000
_cell.length_c   1.000
_cell.angle_alpha   90.00
_cell.angle_beta   90.00
_cell.angle_gamma   90.00
#
_symmetry.space_group_name_H-M   'P 1'
#
loop_
_entity.id
_entity.type
_entity.pdbx_description
1 polymer ?
#
loop_
_entity_poly.entity_id
_entity_poly.type
_entity_poly.pdbx_seq_one_letter_code
_entity_poly.pdbx_strand_id
1 'polypeptide(L)'
;MTPRDHSPSTFAIYSPSEKELEGIFTRKKRNTMKVLAVFIALVAVVTAQSDFAQELQEFHENFNDFHLELDYWLRDRRHEVSDTIREANRVALGQVWDDVTAVRFITESARQAIDYRADQIGETECIVGIRERLTELESESGDKISACARNLHRDYQHSLDYGFFIHLNYAQRMSHFLQLLVLYNVGNYNPFSDQEFIRWALTENWEHRENLRDEEYIMYYRDQLENGKSIGNINVENCLLTVASIYNIDVNQLRDDLTQC
;
A
#
# COMPACT_ATOMS: atom_id res chain seq x y z
N MET A 1 -70.39 85.64 -50.84
CA MET A 1 -68.93 85.73 -50.62
C MET A 1 -68.71 86.53 -49.35
N THR A 2 -68.30 85.87 -48.28
CA THR A 2 -68.00 86.46 -46.96
C THR A 2 -66.58 86.05 -46.56
N PRO A 3 -65.82 86.92 -45.87
CA PRO A 3 -64.36 86.79 -45.74
C PRO A 3 -64.00 85.81 -44.61
N ARG A 4 -62.88 85.09 -44.76
CA ARG A 4 -62.30 84.24 -43.71
C ARG A 4 -61.21 85.02 -42.95
N ASP A 5 -61.33 85.02 -41.63
CA ASP A 5 -60.38 85.55 -40.67
C ASP A 5 -59.04 84.78 -40.67
N HIS A 6 -57.96 85.54 -40.56
CA HIS A 6 -56.62 85.07 -40.21
C HIS A 6 -56.45 85.06 -38.69
N SER A 7 -55.98 83.94 -38.13
CA SER A 7 -55.33 83.90 -36.82
C SER A 7 -54.09 83.01 -36.88
N PRO A 8 -52.96 83.39 -36.24
CA PRO A 8 -51.70 82.65 -36.30
C PRO A 8 -51.63 81.53 -35.25
N SER A 9 -51.13 80.36 -35.66
CA SER A 9 -50.84 79.23 -34.77
C SER A 9 -49.47 79.40 -34.07
N THR A 10 -49.51 79.63 -32.76
CA THR A 10 -48.32 79.68 -31.90
C THR A 10 -47.89 78.26 -31.50
N PHE A 11 -46.63 77.90 -31.76
CA PHE A 11 -45.99 76.70 -31.20
C PHE A 11 -45.85 76.86 -29.67
N ALA A 12 -46.51 76.00 -28.90
CA ALA A 12 -46.30 75.91 -27.45
C ALA A 12 -45.14 74.92 -27.17
N ILE A 13 -44.04 75.45 -26.63
CA ILE A 13 -42.96 74.65 -26.04
C ILE A 13 -43.50 74.06 -24.73
N TYR A 14 -43.62 72.74 -24.65
CA TYR A 14 -44.00 72.05 -23.42
C TYR A 14 -42.79 72.02 -22.47
N SER A 15 -42.81 72.89 -21.45
CA SER A 15 -41.91 72.78 -20.29
C SER A 15 -42.60 71.93 -19.23
N PRO A 16 -42.12 70.71 -18.95
CA PRO A 16 -42.71 69.86 -17.91
C PRO A 16 -42.59 70.53 -16.54
N SER A 17 -43.62 70.34 -15.71
CA SER A 17 -43.66 70.93 -14.36
C SER A 17 -42.60 70.31 -13.43
N GLU A 18 -42.10 71.06 -12.45
CA GLU A 18 -41.11 70.56 -11.47
C GLU A 18 -41.54 69.25 -10.79
N LYS A 19 -42.85 69.06 -10.55
CA LYS A 19 -43.40 67.82 -9.96
C LYS A 19 -43.33 66.61 -10.92
N GLU A 20 -43.46 66.83 -12.23
CA GLU A 20 -43.28 65.77 -13.23
C GLU A 20 -41.80 65.42 -13.41
N LEU A 21 -40.91 66.41 -13.33
CA LEU A 21 -39.47 66.20 -13.33
C LEU A 21 -39.02 65.42 -12.09
N GLU A 22 -39.48 65.76 -10.88
CA GLU A 22 -39.17 65.01 -9.66
C GLU A 22 -39.68 63.55 -9.70
N GLY A 23 -40.87 63.31 -10.26
CA GLY A 23 -41.42 61.97 -10.46
C GLY A 23 -40.60 61.12 -11.46
N ILE A 24 -40.09 61.74 -12.53
CA ILE A 24 -39.24 61.07 -13.53
C ILE A 24 -37.85 60.80 -12.96
N PHE A 25 -37.25 61.76 -12.23
CA PHE A 25 -35.93 61.59 -11.60
C PHE A 25 -35.93 60.52 -10.52
N THR A 26 -36.97 60.44 -9.68
CA THR A 26 -37.09 59.41 -8.63
C THR A 26 -37.33 58.01 -9.21
N ARG A 27 -38.14 57.89 -10.27
CA ARG A 27 -38.40 56.61 -10.95
C ARG A 27 -37.17 56.12 -11.73
N LYS A 28 -36.43 57.02 -12.39
CA LYS A 28 -35.18 56.71 -13.09
C LYS A 28 -34.09 56.27 -12.10
N LYS A 29 -33.89 57.01 -10.99
CA LYS A 29 -32.91 56.70 -9.94
C LYS A 29 -33.21 55.37 -9.23
N ARG A 30 -34.49 55.04 -9.00
CA ARG A 30 -34.93 53.75 -8.44
C ARG A 30 -34.69 52.59 -9.41
N ASN A 31 -34.88 52.79 -10.72
CA ASN A 31 -34.55 51.78 -11.73
C ASN A 31 -33.04 51.58 -11.89
N THR A 32 -32.24 52.66 -11.85
CA THR A 32 -30.77 52.57 -11.90
C THR A 32 -30.19 51.83 -10.69
N MET A 33 -30.72 52.05 -9.49
CA MET A 33 -30.30 51.31 -8.29
C MET A 33 -30.68 49.81 -8.33
N LYS A 34 -31.84 49.46 -8.90
CA LYS A 34 -32.22 48.05 -9.09
C LYS A 34 -31.33 47.34 -10.11
N VAL A 35 -31.01 48.00 -11.22
CA VAL A 35 -30.08 47.46 -12.22
C VAL A 35 -28.68 47.31 -11.63
N LEU A 36 -28.21 48.27 -10.85
CA LEU A 36 -26.91 48.18 -10.17
C LEU A 36 -26.90 47.04 -9.14
N ALA A 37 -27.95 46.87 -8.33
CA ALA A 37 -28.04 45.77 -7.36
C ALA A 37 -28.11 44.40 -8.04
N VAL A 38 -28.84 44.27 -9.16
CA VAL A 38 -28.89 43.05 -9.96
C VAL A 38 -27.54 42.77 -10.61
N PHE A 39 -26.83 43.78 -11.11
CA PHE A 39 -25.51 43.62 -11.70
C PHE A 39 -24.45 43.28 -10.65
N ILE A 40 -24.49 43.90 -9.47
CA ILE A 40 -23.62 43.55 -8.33
C ILE A 40 -23.93 42.12 -7.87
N ALA A 41 -25.19 41.72 -7.79
CA ALA A 41 -25.56 40.34 -7.45
C ALA A 41 -25.11 39.34 -8.53
N LEU A 42 -25.23 39.69 -9.82
CA LEU A 42 -24.74 38.86 -10.93
C LEU A 42 -23.22 38.75 -10.93
N VAL A 43 -22.51 39.86 -10.75
CA VAL A 43 -21.04 39.86 -10.63
C VAL A 43 -20.61 39.07 -9.40
N ALA A 44 -21.26 39.26 -8.25
CA ALA A 44 -20.97 38.51 -7.02
C ALA A 44 -21.26 37.00 -7.17
N VAL A 45 -22.32 36.62 -7.90
CA VAL A 45 -22.61 35.22 -8.22
C VAL A 45 -21.57 34.67 -9.19
N VAL A 46 -21.20 35.42 -10.23
CA VAL A 46 -20.17 34.98 -11.20
C VAL A 46 -18.80 34.85 -10.52
N THR A 47 -18.43 35.78 -9.63
CA THR A 47 -17.18 35.70 -8.86
C THR A 47 -17.22 34.57 -7.84
N ALA A 48 -18.32 34.41 -7.09
CA ALA A 48 -18.45 33.30 -6.14
C ALA A 48 -18.44 31.93 -6.85
N GLN A 49 -18.98 31.85 -8.07
CA GLN A 49 -18.90 30.65 -8.92
C GLN A 49 -17.50 30.44 -9.48
N SER A 50 -16.75 31.50 -9.80
CA SER A 50 -15.34 31.36 -10.20
C SER A 50 -14.45 30.94 -9.04
N ASP A 51 -14.71 31.46 -7.83
CA ASP A 51 -13.96 31.14 -6.61
C ASP A 51 -14.22 29.68 -6.21
N PHE A 52 -15.48 29.24 -6.19
CA PHE A 52 -15.81 27.83 -5.91
C PHE A 52 -15.25 26.87 -6.96
N ALA A 53 -15.25 27.24 -8.24
CA ALA A 53 -14.63 26.42 -9.29
C ALA A 53 -13.11 26.29 -9.08
N GLN A 54 -12.43 27.36 -8.67
CA GLN A 54 -11.01 27.33 -8.34
C GLN A 54 -10.75 26.44 -7.12
N GLU A 55 -11.53 26.55 -6.05
CA GLU A 55 -11.41 25.70 -4.86
C GLU A 55 -11.57 24.21 -5.20
N LEU A 56 -12.54 23.84 -6.06
CA LEU A 56 -12.70 22.45 -6.51
C LEU A 56 -11.48 21.95 -7.29
N GLN A 57 -10.86 22.82 -8.10
CA GLN A 57 -9.63 22.49 -8.79
C GLN A 57 -8.46 22.29 -7.82
N GLU A 58 -8.30 23.18 -6.84
CA GLU A 58 -7.27 23.07 -5.80
C GLU A 58 -7.44 21.78 -4.99
N PHE A 59 -8.67 21.43 -4.59
CA PHE A 59 -8.94 20.13 -3.96
C PHE A 59 -8.57 18.95 -4.87
N HIS A 60 -8.88 19.03 -6.16
CA HIS A 60 -8.55 17.97 -7.10
C HIS A 60 -7.04 17.76 -7.22
N GLU A 61 -6.27 18.85 -7.36
CA GLU A 61 -4.81 18.83 -7.39
C GLU A 61 -4.25 18.24 -6.08
N ASN A 62 -4.72 18.72 -4.93
CA ASN A 62 -4.32 18.23 -3.62
C ASN A 62 -4.57 16.71 -3.45
N PHE A 63 -5.75 16.20 -3.80
CA PHE A 63 -6.05 14.77 -3.69
C PHE A 63 -5.26 13.93 -4.70
N ASN A 64 -4.99 14.44 -5.91
CA ASN A 64 -4.11 13.78 -6.87
C ASN A 64 -2.67 13.69 -6.36
N ASP A 65 -2.13 14.78 -5.81
CA ASP A 65 -0.77 14.81 -5.28
C ASP A 65 -0.64 13.84 -4.10
N PHE A 66 -1.61 13.85 -3.19
CA PHE A 66 -1.64 12.87 -2.10
C PHE A 66 -1.76 11.42 -2.59
N HIS A 67 -2.55 11.16 -3.64
CA HIS A 67 -2.65 9.83 -4.25
C HIS A 67 -1.29 9.35 -4.76
N LEU A 68 -0.55 10.23 -5.45
CA LEU A 68 0.80 9.93 -5.95
C LEU A 68 1.79 9.67 -4.80
N GLU A 69 1.79 10.52 -3.77
CA GLU A 69 2.63 10.33 -2.58
C GLU A 69 2.34 8.98 -1.89
N LEU A 70 1.07 8.62 -1.76
CA LEU A 70 0.65 7.38 -1.14
C LEU A 70 1.05 6.16 -1.98
N ASP A 71 1.00 6.25 -3.31
CA ASP A 71 1.48 5.20 -4.21
C ASP A 71 2.99 4.98 -4.09
N TYR A 72 3.78 6.05 -3.98
CA TYR A 72 5.22 5.94 -3.70
C TYR A 72 5.47 5.27 -2.35
N TRP A 73 4.78 5.72 -1.30
CA TRP A 73 4.90 5.12 0.02
C TRP A 73 4.50 3.63 0.03
N LEU A 74 3.40 3.26 -0.63
CA LEU A 74 2.96 1.86 -0.74
C LEU A 74 3.99 1.00 -1.48
N ARG A 75 4.60 1.55 -2.54
CA ARG A 75 5.68 0.89 -3.27
C ARG A 75 6.88 0.64 -2.37
N ASP A 76 7.29 1.64 -1.60
CA ASP A 76 8.43 1.54 -0.69
C ASP A 76 8.17 0.50 0.40
N ARG A 77 6.97 0.50 1.02
CA ARG A 77 6.60 -0.51 2.03
C ARG A 77 6.59 -1.94 1.48
N ARG A 78 6.13 -2.14 0.25
CA ARG A 78 6.20 -3.45 -0.43
C ARG A 78 7.65 -3.87 -0.71
N HIS A 79 8.50 -2.91 -1.09
CA HIS A 79 9.91 -3.16 -1.36
C HIS A 79 10.67 -3.54 -0.08
N GLU A 80 10.48 -2.80 1.01
CA GLU A 80 11.08 -3.07 2.32
C GLU A 80 10.78 -4.51 2.78
N VAL A 81 9.52 -4.93 2.76
CA VAL A 81 9.13 -6.30 3.15
C VAL A 81 9.72 -7.34 2.20
N SER A 82 9.72 -7.08 0.90
CA SER A 82 10.31 -7.99 -0.08
C SER A 82 11.80 -8.19 0.15
N ASP A 83 12.54 -7.11 0.47
CA ASP A 83 13.97 -7.18 0.76
C ASP A 83 14.24 -7.93 2.07
N THR A 84 13.44 -7.70 3.13
CA THR A 84 13.54 -8.48 4.37
C THR A 84 13.36 -9.98 4.11
N ILE A 85 12.34 -10.37 3.33
CA ILE A 85 12.10 -11.79 2.98
C ILE A 85 13.24 -12.35 2.13
N ARG A 86 13.75 -11.58 1.15
CA ARG A 86 14.88 -12.01 0.31
C ARG A 86 16.13 -12.26 1.13
N GLU A 87 16.43 -11.36 2.06
CA GLU A 87 17.60 -11.50 2.93
C GLU A 87 17.45 -12.68 3.89
N ALA A 88 16.28 -12.83 4.51
CA ALA A 88 15.92 -14.00 5.31
C ALA A 88 16.14 -15.32 4.54
N ASN A 89 15.62 -15.41 3.31
CA ASN A 89 15.79 -16.57 2.44
C ASN A 89 17.26 -16.83 2.12
N ARG A 90 18.04 -15.77 1.83
CA ARG A 90 19.47 -15.89 1.52
C ARG A 90 20.26 -16.49 2.68
N VAL A 91 20.03 -16.00 3.90
CA VAL A 91 20.70 -16.50 5.11
C VAL A 91 20.32 -17.95 5.38
N ALA A 92 19.02 -18.25 5.34
CA ALA A 92 18.49 -19.60 5.58
C ALA A 92 19.02 -20.63 4.58
N LEU A 93 19.02 -20.30 3.29
CA LEU A 93 19.53 -21.18 2.24
C LEU A 93 21.04 -21.41 2.39
N GLY A 94 21.79 -20.41 2.84
CA GLY A 94 23.20 -20.55 3.18
C GLY A 94 23.41 -21.59 4.28
N GLN A 95 22.72 -21.43 5.41
CA GLN A 95 22.82 -22.37 6.55
C GLN A 95 22.43 -23.80 6.16
N VAL A 96 21.28 -23.96 5.50
CA VAL A 96 20.82 -25.26 5.01
C VAL A 96 21.85 -25.92 4.09
N TRP A 97 22.45 -25.14 3.18
CA TRP A 97 23.46 -25.66 2.26
C TRP A 97 24.77 -26.05 2.95
N ASP A 98 25.20 -25.27 3.96
CA ASP A 98 26.38 -25.59 4.77
C ASP A 98 26.19 -26.93 5.50
N ASP A 99 25.02 -27.17 6.09
CA ASP A 99 24.72 -28.43 6.78
C ASP A 99 24.55 -29.62 5.83
N VAL A 100 23.95 -29.42 4.65
CA VAL A 100 23.92 -30.44 3.59
C VAL A 100 25.34 -30.83 3.19
N THR A 101 26.23 -29.85 3.08
CA THR A 101 27.63 -30.07 2.73
C THR A 101 28.37 -30.82 3.84
N ALA A 102 28.12 -30.49 5.10
CA ALA A 102 28.68 -31.17 6.26
C ALA A 102 28.25 -32.65 6.32
N VAL A 103 26.95 -32.92 6.16
CA VAL A 103 26.42 -34.30 6.08
C VAL A 103 27.10 -35.06 4.95
N ARG A 104 27.15 -34.51 3.73
CA ARG A 104 27.80 -35.16 2.59
C ARG A 104 29.28 -35.48 2.83
N PHE A 105 30.01 -34.57 3.46
CA PHE A 105 31.42 -34.79 3.79
C PHE A 105 31.60 -35.95 4.76
N ILE A 106 30.76 -36.02 5.80
CA ILE A 106 30.76 -37.13 6.76
C ILE A 106 30.37 -38.44 6.07
N THR A 107 29.31 -38.44 5.23
CA THR A 107 28.87 -39.61 4.47
C THR A 107 30.01 -40.16 3.61
N GLU A 108 30.69 -39.28 2.86
CA GLU A 108 31.76 -39.67 1.96
C GLU A 108 32.95 -40.27 2.71
N SER A 109 33.30 -39.68 3.86
CA SER A 109 34.33 -40.25 4.74
C SER A 109 33.92 -41.63 5.28
N ALA A 110 32.64 -41.85 5.60
CA ALA A 110 32.14 -43.15 6.02
C ALA A 110 32.14 -44.18 4.88
N ARG A 111 31.74 -43.77 3.66
CA ARG A 111 31.81 -44.62 2.45
C ARG A 111 33.24 -45.10 2.19
N GLN A 112 34.22 -44.19 2.24
CA GLN A 112 35.63 -44.55 2.06
C GLN A 112 36.14 -45.53 3.13
N ALA A 113 35.68 -45.40 4.38
CA ALA A 113 36.03 -46.35 5.44
C ALA A 113 35.43 -47.73 5.18
N ILE A 114 34.18 -47.80 4.72
CA ILE A 114 33.49 -49.04 4.33
C ILE A 114 34.23 -49.71 3.17
N ASP A 115 34.55 -48.95 2.12
CA ASP A 115 35.26 -49.47 0.94
C ASP A 115 36.66 -49.99 1.31
N TYR A 116 37.40 -49.26 2.14
CA TYR A 116 38.69 -49.70 2.65
C TYR A 116 38.58 -51.01 3.45
N ARG A 117 37.53 -51.18 4.27
CA ARG A 117 37.29 -52.42 5.00
C ARG A 117 36.95 -53.57 4.04
N ALA A 118 36.12 -53.31 3.03
CA ALA A 118 35.76 -54.30 2.01
C ALA A 118 36.99 -54.80 1.24
N ASP A 119 37.92 -53.91 0.91
CA ASP A 119 39.19 -54.29 0.26
C ASP A 119 40.06 -55.22 1.14
N GLN A 120 39.95 -55.10 2.47
CA GLN A 120 40.73 -55.92 3.41
C GLN A 120 40.16 -57.32 3.63
N ILE A 121 38.83 -57.44 3.78
CA ILE A 121 38.17 -58.68 4.20
C ILE A 121 37.25 -59.29 3.14
N GLY A 122 37.09 -58.63 2.00
CA GLY A 122 36.10 -58.95 0.98
C GLY A 122 34.72 -58.35 1.26
N GLU A 123 33.88 -58.28 0.23
CA GLU A 123 32.50 -57.81 0.36
C GLU A 123 31.65 -58.88 1.09
N THR A 124 31.33 -58.64 2.37
CA THR A 124 30.48 -59.54 3.19
C THR A 124 29.06 -59.00 3.32
N GLU A 125 28.10 -59.85 3.72
CA GLU A 125 26.72 -59.41 4.02
C GLU A 125 26.70 -58.30 5.09
N CYS A 126 27.64 -58.32 6.04
CA CYS A 126 27.82 -57.27 7.05
C CYS A 126 28.14 -55.92 6.42
N ILE A 127 29.11 -55.88 5.48
CA ILE A 127 29.50 -54.66 4.76
C ILE A 127 28.34 -54.11 3.91
N VAL A 128 27.64 -54.99 3.20
CA VAL A 128 26.49 -54.60 2.37
C VAL A 128 25.41 -53.94 3.25
N GLY A 129 25.07 -54.56 4.39
CA GLY A 129 24.09 -53.99 5.32
C GLY A 129 24.51 -52.64 5.90
N ILE A 130 25.79 -52.45 6.21
CA ILE A 130 26.31 -51.14 6.66
C ILE A 130 26.20 -50.09 5.55
N ARG A 131 26.51 -50.45 4.30
CA ARG A 131 26.42 -49.52 3.16
C ARG A 131 24.96 -49.10 2.88
N GLU A 132 24.03 -50.04 2.97
CA GLU A 132 22.60 -49.76 2.88
C GLU A 132 22.16 -48.82 4.00
N ARG A 133 22.53 -49.12 5.25
CA ARG A 133 22.16 -48.27 6.39
C ARG A 133 22.76 -46.86 6.30
N LEU A 134 23.99 -46.70 5.83
CA LEU A 134 24.59 -45.38 5.60
C LEU A 134 23.78 -44.57 4.57
N THR A 135 23.29 -45.23 3.52
CA THR A 135 22.46 -44.59 2.49
C THR A 135 21.09 -44.16 3.05
N GLU A 136 20.47 -44.98 3.89
CA GLU A 136 19.24 -44.62 4.61
C GLU A 136 19.45 -43.41 5.52
N LEU A 137 20.53 -43.39 6.32
CA LEU A 137 20.83 -42.27 7.22
C LEU A 137 21.08 -40.97 6.47
N GLU A 138 21.76 -41.02 5.32
CA GLU A 138 21.94 -39.85 4.45
C GLU A 138 20.58 -39.32 3.97
N SER A 139 19.70 -40.21 3.50
CA SER A 139 18.35 -39.84 3.06
C SER A 139 17.51 -39.24 4.20
N GLU A 140 17.46 -39.91 5.36
CA GLU A 140 16.73 -39.45 6.53
C GLU A 140 17.21 -38.07 7.00
N SER A 141 18.52 -37.81 6.93
CA SER A 141 19.09 -36.51 7.29
C SER A 141 18.71 -35.42 6.30
N GLY A 142 18.71 -35.74 5.00
CA GLY A 142 18.20 -34.84 3.95
C GLY A 142 16.73 -34.45 4.16
N ASP A 143 15.88 -35.41 4.55
CA ASP A 143 14.47 -35.17 4.86
C ASP A 143 14.30 -34.29 6.11
N LYS A 144 15.10 -34.52 7.16
CA LYS A 144 15.07 -33.72 8.39
C LYS A 144 15.57 -32.29 8.15
N ILE A 145 16.66 -32.09 7.39
CA ILE A 145 17.12 -30.75 6.97
C ILE A 145 16.02 -30.02 6.20
N SER A 146 15.38 -30.71 5.25
CA SER A 146 14.25 -30.15 4.49
C SER A 146 13.07 -29.77 5.39
N ALA A 147 12.80 -30.55 6.44
CA ALA A 147 11.78 -30.23 7.43
C ALA A 147 12.13 -28.98 8.25
N CYS A 148 13.39 -28.79 8.64
CA CYS A 148 13.86 -27.57 9.30
C CYS A 148 13.57 -26.33 8.43
N ALA A 149 13.94 -26.38 7.14
CA ALA A 149 13.69 -25.29 6.20
C ALA A 149 12.18 -24.99 6.02
N ARG A 150 11.32 -26.02 5.98
CA ARG A 150 9.86 -25.83 5.92
C ARG A 150 9.29 -25.15 7.17
N ASN A 151 9.80 -25.50 8.35
CA ASN A 151 9.37 -24.87 9.60
C ASN A 151 9.76 -23.39 9.64
N LEU A 152 10.96 -23.04 9.15
CA LEU A 152 11.37 -21.65 9.00
C LEU A 152 10.45 -20.86 8.06
N HIS A 153 10.12 -21.42 6.90
CA HIS A 153 9.15 -20.79 5.99
C HIS A 153 7.82 -20.50 6.71
N ARG A 154 7.34 -21.46 7.51
CA ARG A 154 6.12 -21.31 8.29
C ARG A 154 6.24 -20.21 9.35
N ASP A 155 7.38 -20.10 10.03
CA ASP A 155 7.63 -19.04 11.01
C ASP A 155 7.57 -17.65 10.34
N TYR A 156 8.24 -17.48 9.19
CA TYR A 156 8.14 -16.24 8.40
C TYR A 156 6.71 -15.93 7.93
N GLN A 157 6.00 -16.95 7.44
CA GLN A 157 4.63 -16.78 6.98
C GLN A 157 3.68 -16.39 8.11
N HIS A 158 3.84 -16.95 9.32
CA HIS A 158 3.03 -16.56 10.46
C HIS A 158 3.34 -15.14 10.94
N SER A 159 4.59 -14.71 10.85
CA SER A 159 4.99 -13.36 11.21
C SER A 159 4.52 -12.30 10.24
N LEU A 160 4.44 -12.64 8.94
CA LEU A 160 3.67 -11.88 7.95
C LEU A 160 2.19 -12.28 8.02
N ASP A 161 1.54 -11.85 9.10
CA ASP A 161 0.10 -12.04 9.25
C ASP A 161 -0.66 -11.44 8.04
N TYR A 162 -1.84 -12.00 7.72
CA TYR A 162 -2.70 -11.52 6.64
C TYR A 162 -3.02 -10.02 6.77
N GLY A 163 -2.98 -9.49 7.99
CA GLY A 163 -3.15 -8.09 8.30
C GLY A 163 -2.29 -7.15 7.46
N PHE A 164 -1.00 -7.43 7.26
CA PHE A 164 -0.11 -6.51 6.52
C PHE A 164 -0.63 -6.18 5.12
N PHE A 165 -0.99 -7.22 4.35
CA PHE A 165 -1.52 -7.04 2.99
C PHE A 165 -2.94 -6.46 3.01
N ILE A 166 -3.73 -6.73 4.04
CA ILE A 166 -5.05 -6.11 4.22
C ILE A 166 -4.91 -4.59 4.36
N HIS A 167 -3.99 -4.11 5.20
CA HIS A 167 -3.77 -2.67 5.41
C HIS A 167 -3.19 -1.98 4.17
N LEU A 168 -2.22 -2.60 3.48
CA LEU A 168 -1.73 -2.05 2.21
C LEU A 168 -2.84 -1.93 1.15
N ASN A 169 -3.69 -2.96 1.02
CA ASN A 169 -4.81 -2.93 0.08
C ASN A 169 -5.92 -1.97 0.51
N TYR A 170 -6.09 -1.74 1.81
CA TYR A 170 -7.00 -0.71 2.34
C TYR A 170 -6.49 0.69 1.97
N ALA A 171 -5.24 1.00 2.30
CA ALA A 171 -4.61 2.27 1.96
C ALA A 171 -4.68 2.57 0.46
N GLN A 172 -4.38 1.58 -0.41
CA GLN A 172 -4.51 1.74 -1.86
C GLN A 172 -5.93 2.06 -2.32
N ARG A 173 -6.94 1.35 -1.78
CA ARG A 173 -8.35 1.59 -2.16
C ARG A 173 -8.82 2.96 -1.71
N MET A 174 -8.47 3.37 -0.50
CA MET A 174 -8.82 4.68 0.02
C MET A 174 -8.10 5.81 -0.71
N SER A 175 -6.86 5.58 -1.15
CA SER A 175 -6.11 6.49 -2.04
C SER A 175 -6.89 6.81 -3.32
N HIS A 176 -7.34 5.77 -4.04
CA HIS A 176 -8.14 5.93 -5.25
C HIS A 176 -9.49 6.59 -5.00
N PHE A 177 -10.11 6.29 -3.85
CA PHE A 177 -11.37 6.94 -3.47
C PHE A 177 -11.16 8.45 -3.26
N LEU A 178 -10.13 8.87 -2.53
CA LEU A 178 -9.81 10.28 -2.32
C LEU A 178 -9.52 11.00 -3.64
N GLN A 179 -8.82 10.35 -4.56
CA GLN A 179 -8.56 10.92 -5.89
C GLN A 179 -9.84 11.29 -6.65
N LEU A 180 -10.92 10.51 -6.45
CA LEU A 180 -12.22 10.71 -7.08
C LEU A 180 -13.18 11.57 -6.24
N LEU A 181 -12.75 12.04 -5.07
CA LEU A 181 -13.64 12.62 -4.08
C LEU A 181 -14.32 13.92 -4.53
N VAL A 182 -13.60 14.76 -5.27
CA VAL A 182 -14.16 15.99 -5.85
C VAL A 182 -15.30 15.66 -6.81
N LEU A 183 -15.05 14.73 -7.74
CA LEU A 183 -16.06 14.29 -8.70
C LEU A 183 -17.25 13.62 -8.00
N TYR A 184 -16.96 12.80 -6.98
CA TYR A 184 -18.00 12.16 -6.18
C TYR A 184 -18.92 13.18 -5.51
N ASN A 185 -18.38 14.21 -4.85
CA ASN A 185 -19.21 15.22 -4.18
C ASN A 185 -19.99 16.08 -5.19
N VAL A 186 -19.34 16.54 -6.27
CA VAL A 186 -20.03 17.34 -7.31
C VAL A 186 -21.09 16.52 -8.05
N GLY A 187 -20.92 15.20 -8.17
CA GLY A 187 -21.91 14.31 -8.78
C GLY A 187 -23.11 13.98 -7.89
N ASN A 188 -22.96 14.05 -6.56
CA ASN A 188 -24.00 13.67 -5.59
C ASN A 188 -24.73 14.87 -4.95
N TYR A 189 -24.16 16.07 -5.01
CA TYR A 189 -24.74 17.29 -4.44
C TYR A 189 -24.91 18.36 -5.52
N ASN A 190 -25.80 19.33 -5.29
CA ASN A 190 -26.01 20.40 -6.25
C ASN A 190 -24.93 21.49 -6.06
N PRO A 191 -24.00 21.67 -7.01
CA PRO A 191 -22.89 22.63 -6.88
C PRO A 191 -23.34 24.10 -6.90
N PHE A 192 -24.61 24.39 -7.18
CA PHE A 192 -25.16 25.74 -7.11
C PHE A 192 -25.81 26.06 -5.75
N SER A 193 -26.40 25.07 -5.08
CA SER A 193 -27.11 25.29 -3.80
C SER A 193 -26.37 24.76 -2.59
N ASP A 194 -25.46 23.78 -2.77
CA ASP A 194 -24.90 22.98 -1.67
C ASP A 194 -23.38 23.20 -1.52
N GLN A 195 -22.86 24.34 -1.97
CA GLN A 195 -21.41 24.64 -2.01
C GLN A 195 -20.73 24.50 -0.65
N GLU A 196 -21.34 25.04 0.41
CA GLU A 196 -20.81 24.94 1.78
C GLU A 196 -20.70 23.49 2.25
N PHE A 197 -21.67 22.66 1.89
CA PHE A 197 -21.63 21.25 2.24
C PHE A 197 -20.53 20.52 1.47
N ILE A 198 -20.39 20.78 0.17
CA ILE A 198 -19.33 20.21 -0.66
C ILE A 198 -17.95 20.60 -0.10
N ARG A 199 -17.74 21.88 0.24
CA ARG A 199 -16.52 22.38 0.89
C ARG A 199 -16.25 21.63 2.19
N TRP A 200 -17.24 21.57 3.08
CA TRP A 200 -17.10 20.89 4.36
C TRP A 200 -16.70 19.42 4.18
N ALA A 201 -17.35 18.69 3.28
CA ALA A 201 -17.05 17.28 3.03
C ALA A 201 -15.64 17.07 2.46
N LEU A 202 -15.20 17.90 1.50
CA LEU A 202 -13.86 17.82 0.93
C LEU A 202 -12.77 18.17 1.97
N THR A 203 -12.99 19.22 2.77
CA THR A 203 -12.07 19.62 3.84
C THR A 203 -11.94 18.54 4.91
N GLU A 204 -13.06 17.98 5.37
CA GLU A 204 -13.06 16.95 6.41
C GLU A 204 -12.27 15.70 5.97
N ASN A 205 -12.47 15.25 4.72
CA ASN A 205 -11.69 14.15 4.15
C ASN A 205 -10.21 14.51 3.98
N TRP A 206 -9.91 15.76 3.61
CA TRP A 206 -8.52 16.23 3.49
C TRP A 206 -7.82 16.23 4.85
N GLU A 207 -8.48 16.69 5.91
CA GLU A 207 -7.93 16.72 7.27
C GLU A 207 -7.66 15.31 7.81
N HIS A 208 -8.47 14.32 7.44
CA HIS A 208 -8.33 12.93 7.88
C HIS A 208 -7.49 12.03 6.96
N ARG A 209 -6.98 12.55 5.83
CA ARG A 209 -6.28 11.74 4.81
C ARG A 209 -5.07 10.96 5.33
N GLU A 210 -4.32 11.50 6.29
CA GLU A 210 -3.10 10.85 6.80
C GLU A 210 -3.42 9.54 7.55
N ASN A 211 -4.62 9.43 8.13
CA ASN A 211 -5.06 8.21 8.81
C ASN A 211 -5.21 7.03 7.83
N LEU A 212 -5.31 7.28 6.53
CA LEU A 212 -5.42 6.22 5.51
C LEU A 212 -4.15 5.39 5.35
N ARG A 213 -2.99 5.96 5.70
CA ARG A 213 -1.72 5.22 5.67
C ARG A 213 -1.73 4.10 6.69
N ASP A 214 -2.45 4.28 7.81
CA ASP A 214 -2.50 3.32 8.90
C ASP A 214 -1.09 2.85 9.31
N GLU A 215 -0.16 3.83 9.33
CA GLU A 215 1.28 3.57 9.34
C GLU A 215 1.72 2.80 10.59
N GLU A 216 1.06 3.02 11.72
CA GLU A 216 1.29 2.29 12.95
C GLU A 216 1.08 0.77 12.77
N TYR A 217 -0.01 0.36 12.13
CA TYR A 217 -0.29 -1.07 11.89
C TYR A 217 0.70 -1.66 10.89
N ILE A 218 1.03 -0.92 9.83
CA ILE A 218 2.03 -1.37 8.85
C ILE A 218 3.41 -1.52 9.48
N MET A 219 3.80 -0.61 10.38
CA MET A 219 5.03 -0.73 11.16
C MET A 219 4.96 -1.90 12.14
N TYR A 220 3.84 -2.10 12.84
CA TYR A 220 3.64 -3.23 13.73
C TYR A 220 3.88 -4.57 13.02
N TYR A 221 3.27 -4.78 11.84
CA TYR A 221 3.44 -6.03 11.09
C TYR A 221 4.85 -6.19 10.53
N ARG A 222 5.52 -5.10 10.15
CA ARG A 222 6.94 -5.14 9.77
C ARG A 222 7.80 -5.57 10.96
N ASP A 223 7.54 -5.05 12.15
CA ASP A 223 8.26 -5.43 13.36
C ASP A 223 7.97 -6.89 13.75
N GLN A 224 6.75 -7.38 13.53
CA GLN A 224 6.44 -8.82 13.67
C GLN A 224 7.24 -9.67 12.69
N LEU A 225 7.40 -9.26 11.43
CA LEU A 225 8.26 -9.95 10.46
C LEU A 225 9.71 -9.99 10.93
N GLU A 226 10.25 -8.88 11.43
CA GLU A 226 11.63 -8.84 11.95
C GLU A 226 11.81 -9.74 13.19
N ASN A 227 10.82 -9.79 14.08
CA ASN A 227 10.81 -10.74 15.20
C ASN A 227 10.74 -12.19 14.72
N GLY A 228 9.88 -12.46 13.72
CA GLY A 228 9.76 -13.74 13.04
C GLY A 228 11.07 -14.21 12.44
N LYS A 229 11.80 -13.29 11.79
CA LYS A 229 13.15 -13.54 11.26
C LYS A 229 14.10 -14.02 12.32
N SER A 230 14.14 -13.32 13.45
CA SER A 230 15.02 -13.68 14.57
C SER A 230 14.67 -15.07 15.13
N ILE A 231 13.39 -15.28 15.47
CA ILE A 231 12.91 -16.53 16.07
C ILE A 231 13.08 -17.71 15.10
N GLY A 232 12.65 -17.52 13.85
CA GLY A 232 12.74 -18.52 12.81
C GLY A 232 14.19 -18.96 12.58
N ASN A 233 15.12 -18.02 12.45
CA ASN A 233 16.53 -18.36 12.24
C ASN A 233 17.09 -19.16 13.42
N ILE A 234 16.76 -18.80 14.66
CA ILE A 234 17.16 -19.58 15.85
C ILE A 234 16.55 -20.99 15.83
N ASN A 235 15.27 -21.11 15.46
CA ASN A 235 14.60 -22.41 15.37
C ASN A 235 15.23 -23.30 14.30
N VAL A 236 15.57 -22.73 13.14
CA VAL A 236 16.21 -23.47 12.06
C VAL A 236 17.61 -23.91 12.46
N GLU A 237 18.40 -23.02 13.08
CA GLU A 237 19.75 -23.34 13.55
C GLU A 237 19.72 -24.49 14.56
N ASN A 238 18.84 -24.42 15.57
CA ASN A 238 18.68 -25.48 16.56
C ASN A 238 18.23 -26.81 15.93
N CYS A 239 17.33 -26.75 14.95
CA CYS A 239 16.87 -27.92 14.21
C CYS A 239 18.03 -28.57 13.44
N LEU A 240 18.79 -27.78 12.69
CA LEU A 240 19.93 -28.25 11.91
C LEU A 240 21.04 -28.82 12.79
N LEU A 241 21.37 -28.17 13.91
CA LEU A 241 22.32 -28.68 14.91
C LEU A 241 21.90 -30.05 15.46
N THR A 242 20.60 -30.24 15.69
CA THR A 242 20.06 -31.52 16.15
C THR A 242 20.22 -32.60 15.07
N VAL A 243 19.93 -32.29 13.81
CA VAL A 243 20.12 -33.22 12.68
C VAL A 243 21.58 -33.62 12.55
N ALA A 244 22.50 -32.64 12.57
CA ALA A 244 23.93 -32.89 12.47
C ALA A 244 24.44 -33.74 13.64
N SER A 245 23.99 -33.46 14.86
CA SER A 245 24.38 -34.23 16.05
C SER A 245 23.91 -35.69 15.96
N ILE A 246 22.65 -35.93 15.59
CA ILE A 246 22.10 -37.29 15.45
C ILE A 246 22.85 -38.03 14.35
N TYR A 247 23.02 -37.39 13.18
CA TYR A 247 23.72 -38.01 12.06
C TYR A 247 25.15 -38.42 12.41
N ASN A 248 25.89 -37.57 13.11
CA ASN A 248 27.25 -37.90 13.54
C ASN A 248 27.28 -39.07 14.53
N ILE A 249 26.31 -39.17 15.46
CA ILE A 249 26.20 -40.31 16.37
C ILE A 249 25.94 -41.59 15.56
N ASP A 250 24.98 -41.57 14.65
CA ASP A 250 24.60 -42.74 13.85
C ASP A 250 25.74 -43.21 12.94
N VAL A 251 26.49 -42.29 12.33
CA VAL A 251 27.66 -42.63 11.51
C VAL A 251 28.81 -43.20 12.35
N ASN A 252 29.03 -42.70 13.56
CA ASN A 252 30.05 -43.27 14.44
C ASN A 252 29.66 -44.68 14.91
N GLN A 253 28.38 -44.92 15.20
CA GLN A 253 27.89 -46.28 15.47
C GLN A 253 28.13 -47.22 14.28
N LEU A 254 27.84 -46.77 13.06
CA LEU A 254 28.13 -47.56 11.85
C LEU A 254 29.62 -47.86 11.69
N ARG A 255 30.51 -46.92 12.06
CA ARG A 255 31.96 -47.15 12.05
C ARG A 255 32.38 -48.20 13.07
N ASP A 256 31.80 -48.17 14.27
CA ASP A 256 32.08 -49.18 15.29
C ASP A 256 31.59 -50.57 14.84
N ASP A 257 30.39 -50.64 14.26
CA ASP A 257 29.84 -51.87 13.68
C ASP A 257 30.70 -52.39 12.52
N LEU A 258 31.26 -51.50 11.70
CA LEU A 258 32.18 -51.85 10.61
C LEU A 258 33.46 -52.55 11.10
N THR A 259 33.95 -52.19 12.29
CA THR A 259 35.13 -52.87 12.88
C THR A 259 34.84 -54.32 13.30
N GLN A 260 33.57 -54.69 13.42
CA GLN A 260 33.13 -56.02 13.83
C GLN A 260 32.87 -56.97 12.64
N CYS A 261 32.93 -56.47 11.38
CA CYS A 261 32.58 -57.24 10.18
C CYS A 261 33.58 -58.31 9.69
#